data_AF-A0A7X6QER7-F1
#
_entry.id   AF-A0A7X6QER7-F1
#
_cell.length_a   1.000
_cell.length_b   1.000
_cell.length_c   1.000
_cell.angle_alpha   90.00
_cell.angle_beta   90.00
_cell.angle_gamma   90.00
#
_symmetry.space_group_name_H-M   'P 1'
#
loop_
_entity.id
_entity.type
_entity.pdbx_description
1 polymer ?
#
loop_
_entity_poly.entity_id
_entity_poly.type
_entity_poly.pdbx_seq_one_letter_code
_entity_poly.pdbx_strand_id
1 'polypeptide(L)'
;MIDREDALRKFVEEYEIEVPASLVENEYDFIVLNTRHMMHYDSLSGGGHHPNLEAELSEQEEDMRVAAHYELKSELVLKAVIKEQEISVSRDELEQEALAMARRQNVTMEQIIMFFGEDLAMLERDIKQQKAINWICEQIDSA
;
A
#
# COMPACT_ATOMS: atom_id res chain seq x y z
N MET A 1 9.33 8.48 -19.29
CA MET A 1 9.05 8.58 -17.84
C MET A 1 8.15 7.40 -17.58
N ILE A 2 8.70 6.32 -17.03
CA ILE A 2 7.91 5.15 -16.64
C ILE A 2 7.02 5.62 -15.49
N ASP A 3 5.75 5.22 -15.48
CA ASP A 3 4.88 5.51 -14.34
C ASP A 3 5.45 4.81 -13.10
N ARG A 4 5.42 5.44 -11.93
CA ARG A 4 5.99 4.87 -10.70
C ARG A 4 5.40 3.51 -10.38
N GLU A 5 4.12 3.34 -10.69
CA GLU A 5 3.40 2.09 -10.52
C GLU A 5 3.92 1.00 -11.47
N ASP A 6 4.20 1.34 -12.74
CA ASP A 6 4.75 0.40 -13.71
C ASP A 6 6.19 0.00 -13.40
N ALA A 7 7.01 0.92 -12.89
CA ALA A 7 8.35 0.62 -12.43
C ALA A 7 8.33 -0.34 -11.23
N LEU A 8 7.46 -0.08 -10.26
CA LEU A 8 7.27 -0.96 -9.11
C LEU A 8 6.78 -2.35 -9.56
N ARG A 9 5.78 -2.41 -10.46
CA ARG A 9 5.24 -3.67 -10.97
C ARG A 9 6.31 -4.53 -11.62
N LYS A 10 7.11 -3.97 -12.52
CA LYS A 10 8.24 -4.68 -13.15
C LYS A 10 9.26 -5.17 -12.14
N PHE A 11 9.65 -4.31 -11.20
CA PHE A 11 10.60 -4.69 -10.17
C PHE A 11 10.07 -5.83 -9.30
N VAL A 12 8.81 -5.76 -8.89
CA VAL A 12 8.15 -6.81 -8.11
C VAL A 12 8.05 -8.12 -8.91
N GLU A 13 7.79 -8.06 -10.21
CA GLU A 13 7.77 -9.24 -11.09
C GLU A 13 9.16 -9.89 -11.18
N GLU A 14 10.21 -9.11 -11.40
CA GLU A 14 11.60 -9.57 -11.53
C GLU A 14 12.21 -10.00 -10.19
N TYR A 15 11.77 -9.44 -9.06
CA TYR A 15 12.31 -9.76 -7.75
C TYR A 15 11.88 -11.17 -7.31
N GLU A 16 12.87 -12.07 -7.18
CA GLU A 16 12.67 -13.44 -6.72
C GLU A 16 12.49 -13.47 -5.19
N ILE A 17 11.24 -13.47 -4.74
CA ILE A 17 10.87 -13.68 -3.34
C ILE A 17 9.81 -14.77 -3.22
N GLU A 18 9.97 -15.64 -2.22
CA GLU A 18 9.00 -16.67 -1.91
C GLU A 18 7.81 -16.05 -1.18
N VAL A 19 6.63 -16.13 -1.78
CA VAL A 19 5.38 -15.61 -1.19
C VAL A 19 4.65 -16.78 -0.52
N PRO A 20 4.53 -16.79 0.83
CA PRO A 20 3.89 -17.90 1.53
C PRO A 20 2.40 -17.98 1.20
N ALA A 21 1.94 -19.15 0.75
CA ALA A 21 0.53 -19.37 0.41
C ALA A 21 -0.44 -19.06 1.58
N SER A 22 -0.03 -19.31 2.82
CA SER A 22 -0.83 -18.98 4.01
C SER A 22 -1.06 -17.47 4.16
N LEU A 23 -0.11 -16.64 3.72
CA LEU A 23 -0.26 -15.20 3.76
C LEU A 23 -1.09 -14.69 2.58
N VAL A 24 -0.98 -15.34 1.41
CA VAL A 24 -1.83 -15.02 0.24
C VAL A 24 -3.29 -15.25 0.56
N GLU A 25 -3.63 -16.36 1.23
CA GLU A 25 -5.03 -16.61 1.63
C GLU A 25 -5.55 -15.56 2.62
N ASN A 26 -4.73 -15.12 3.58
CA ASN A 26 -5.12 -14.04 4.48
C ASN A 26 -5.36 -12.72 3.74
N GLU A 27 -4.51 -12.41 2.76
CA GLU A 27 -4.64 -11.19 1.94
C GLU A 27 -5.88 -11.29 1.04
N TYR A 28 -6.13 -12.46 0.46
CA TYR A 28 -7.33 -12.73 -0.31
C TYR A 28 -8.60 -12.56 0.53
N ASP A 29 -8.64 -13.14 1.73
CA ASP A 29 -9.76 -12.99 2.66
C ASP A 29 -9.99 -11.51 3.03
N PHE A 30 -8.91 -10.75 3.21
CA PHE A 30 -8.96 -9.31 3.46
C PHE A 30 -9.54 -8.55 2.26
N ILE A 31 -9.08 -8.85 1.04
CA ILE A 31 -9.59 -8.24 -0.20
C ILE A 31 -11.08 -8.55 -0.39
N VAL A 32 -11.49 -9.82 -0.24
CA VAL A 32 -12.90 -10.23 -0.35
C VAL A 32 -13.76 -9.48 0.68
N LEU A 33 -13.29 -9.39 1.92
CA LEU A 33 -13.99 -8.66 2.98
C LEU A 33 -14.11 -7.16 2.64
N ASN A 34 -13.04 -6.52 2.17
CA ASN A 34 -13.04 -5.12 1.81
C ASN A 34 -13.95 -4.83 0.61
N THR A 35 -13.88 -5.64 -0.45
CA THR A 35 -14.76 -5.54 -1.62
C THR A 35 -16.22 -5.67 -1.22
N ARG A 36 -16.55 -6.65 -0.36
CA ARG A 36 -17.90 -6.79 0.20
C ARG A 36 -18.35 -5.53 0.94
N HIS A 37 -17.49 -4.95 1.78
CA HIS A 37 -17.82 -3.71 2.50
C HIS A 37 -18.04 -2.54 1.55
N MET A 38 -17.22 -2.39 0.52
CA MET A 38 -17.37 -1.35 -0.50
C MET A 38 -18.69 -1.50 -1.27
N MET A 39 -19.04 -2.70 -1.73
CA MET A 39 -20.30 -2.96 -2.44
C MET A 39 -21.53 -2.70 -1.55
N HIS A 40 -21.47 -3.09 -0.28
CA HIS A 40 -22.54 -2.76 0.66
C HIS A 40 -22.70 -1.26 0.85
N TYR A 41 -21.59 -0.54 1.04
CA TYR A 41 -21.62 0.91 1.20
C TYR A 41 -22.14 1.62 -0.05
N ASP A 42 -21.71 1.17 -1.23
CA ASP A 42 -22.17 1.69 -2.52
C ASP A 42 -23.69 1.55 -2.66
N SER A 43 -24.23 0.35 -2.42
CA SER A 43 -25.67 0.11 -2.38
C SER A 43 -26.43 0.98 -1.36
N LEU A 44 -25.86 1.22 -0.18
CA LEU A 44 -26.49 2.07 0.85
C LEU A 44 -26.46 3.56 0.49
N SER A 45 -25.41 4.02 -0.19
CA SER A 45 -25.26 5.40 -0.64
C SER A 45 -26.09 5.76 -1.89
N GLY A 46 -26.89 4.81 -2.40
CA GLY A 46 -27.69 4.99 -3.62
C GLY A 46 -26.90 4.78 -4.91
N GLY A 47 -25.75 4.12 -4.84
CA GLY A 47 -24.95 3.70 -5.99
C GLY A 47 -25.53 2.46 -6.67
N GLY A 48 -24.67 1.47 -6.96
CA GLY A 48 -24.99 0.23 -7.65
C GLY A 48 -25.98 -0.66 -6.87
N HIS A 49 -26.89 -1.28 -7.62
CA HIS A 49 -27.74 -2.35 -7.10
C HIS A 49 -27.01 -3.68 -7.25
N HIS A 50 -26.63 -4.29 -6.12
CA HIS A 50 -26.00 -5.61 -6.06
C HIS A 50 -27.02 -6.66 -5.62
N PRO A 51 -27.84 -7.22 -6.54
CA PRO A 51 -28.89 -8.17 -6.20
C PRO A 51 -28.34 -9.51 -5.72
N ASN A 52 -27.12 -9.87 -6.13
CA ASN A 52 -26.44 -11.10 -5.73
C ASN A 52 -24.94 -10.87 -5.52
N LEU A 53 -24.64 -10.17 -4.43
CA LEU A 53 -23.28 -9.78 -4.04
C LEU A 53 -22.32 -10.99 -3.98
N GLU A 54 -22.77 -12.16 -3.54
CA GLU A 54 -21.92 -13.35 -3.47
C GLU A 54 -21.52 -13.88 -4.86
N ALA A 55 -22.44 -13.86 -5.83
CA ALA A 55 -22.12 -14.26 -7.20
C ALA A 55 -21.14 -13.29 -7.86
N GLU A 56 -21.34 -11.99 -7.67
CA GLU A 56 -20.43 -10.95 -8.18
C GLU A 56 -19.02 -11.08 -7.59
N LEU A 57 -18.90 -11.36 -6.29
CA LEU A 57 -17.61 -11.66 -5.66
C LEU A 57 -16.97 -12.92 -6.22
N SER A 58 -17.76 -13.97 -6.50
CA SER A 58 -17.25 -15.21 -7.07
C SER A 58 -16.75 -15.05 -8.51
N GLU A 59 -17.39 -14.19 -9.31
CA GLU A 59 -16.95 -13.87 -10.67
C GLU A 59 -15.57 -13.18 -10.68
N GLN A 60 -15.25 -12.46 -9.61
CA GLN A 60 -13.99 -11.75 -9.44
C GLN A 60 -12.95 -12.54 -8.61
N GLU A 61 -13.23 -13.80 -8.26
CA GLU A 61 -12.36 -14.58 -7.38
C GLU A 61 -10.94 -14.71 -7.93
N GLU A 62 -10.80 -15.03 -9.22
CA GLU A 62 -9.48 -15.20 -9.86
C GLU A 62 -8.69 -13.89 -9.85
N ASP A 63 -9.33 -12.78 -10.23
CA ASP A 63 -8.72 -11.46 -10.21
C ASP A 63 -8.32 -11.03 -8.79
N MET A 64 -9.17 -11.31 -7.79
CA MET A 64 -8.86 -11.04 -6.38
C MET A 64 -7.70 -11.88 -5.86
N ARG A 65 -7.56 -13.14 -6.30
CA ARG A 65 -6.42 -14.00 -5.95
C ARG A 65 -5.12 -13.49 -6.59
N VAL A 66 -5.17 -13.07 -7.86
CA VAL A 66 -4.02 -12.45 -8.54
C VAL A 66 -3.61 -11.16 -7.85
N ALA A 67 -4.58 -10.32 -7.48
CA ALA A 67 -4.35 -9.09 -6.72
C ALA A 67 -3.73 -9.39 -5.36
N ALA A 68 -4.29 -10.33 -4.58
CA ALA A 68 -3.77 -10.72 -3.27
C ALA A 68 -2.31 -11.16 -3.33
N HIS A 69 -1.97 -11.99 -4.33
CA HIS A 69 -0.59 -12.44 -4.52
C HIS A 69 0.33 -11.27 -4.88
N TYR A 70 -0.10 -10.38 -5.78
CA TYR A 70 0.69 -9.22 -6.20
C TYR A 70 0.89 -8.22 -5.05
N GLU A 71 -0.15 -7.87 -4.31
CA GLU A 71 -0.10 -6.94 -3.18
C GLU A 71 0.84 -7.46 -2.10
N LEU A 72 0.69 -8.73 -1.72
CA LEU A 72 1.57 -9.35 -0.74
C LEU A 72 3.02 -9.41 -1.24
N LYS A 73 3.24 -9.80 -2.50
CA LYS A 73 4.60 -9.81 -3.09
C LYS A 73 5.19 -8.40 -3.05
N SER A 74 4.43 -7.39 -3.46
CA SER A 74 4.84 -5.99 -3.44
C SER A 74 5.24 -5.53 -2.05
N GLU A 75 4.43 -5.85 -1.03
CA GLU A 75 4.73 -5.48 0.35
C GLU A 75 6.00 -6.18 0.86
N LEU A 76 6.18 -7.45 0.53
CA LEU A 76 7.39 -8.22 0.90
C LEU A 76 8.64 -7.67 0.22
N VAL A 77 8.56 -7.36 -1.08
CA VAL A 77 9.65 -6.77 -1.85
C VAL A 77 10.02 -5.41 -1.25
N LEU A 78 9.05 -4.54 -0.97
CA LEU A 78 9.32 -3.24 -0.34
C LEU A 78 9.97 -3.41 1.04
N LYS A 79 9.50 -4.35 1.86
CA LYS A 79 10.13 -4.66 3.17
C LYS A 79 11.56 -5.16 3.00
N ALA A 80 11.82 -5.99 2.00
CA ALA A 80 13.16 -6.49 1.69
C ALA A 80 14.08 -5.34 1.27
N VAL A 81 13.66 -4.49 0.32
CA VAL A 81 14.41 -3.32 -0.15
C VAL A 81 14.69 -2.34 1.00
N ILE A 82 13.69 -2.02 1.84
CA ILE A 82 13.88 -1.14 3.01
C ILE A 82 14.97 -1.70 3.94
N LYS A 83 14.99 -3.02 4.14
CA LYS A 83 15.97 -3.68 5.00
C LYS A 83 17.35 -3.75 4.36
N GLU A 84 17.43 -4.10 3.08
CA GLU A 84 18.68 -4.20 2.32
C GLU A 84 19.39 -2.85 2.17
N GLN A 85 18.62 -1.80 1.92
CA GLN A 85 19.13 -0.43 1.80
C GLN A 85 19.25 0.28 3.15
N GLU A 86 18.92 -0.40 4.26
CA GLU A 86 18.88 0.15 5.62
C GLU A 86 18.18 1.52 5.68
N ILE A 87 17.05 1.65 4.97
CA ILE A 87 16.32 2.91 4.85
C ILE A 87 15.81 3.30 6.23
N SER A 88 16.47 4.31 6.78
CA SER A 88 16.12 4.92 8.06
C SER A 88 15.57 6.33 7.82
N VAL A 89 14.72 6.76 8.74
CA VAL A 89 14.16 8.11 8.77
C VAL A 89 14.58 8.68 10.10
N SER A 90 15.31 9.79 10.06
CA SER A 90 15.72 10.46 11.29
C SER A 90 14.52 11.18 11.90
N ARG A 91 14.56 11.43 13.21
CA ARG A 91 13.52 12.20 13.88
C ARG A 91 13.35 13.60 13.29
N ASP A 92 14.45 14.25 12.93
CA ASP A 92 14.42 15.58 12.31
C ASP A 92 13.72 15.55 10.95
N GLU A 93 13.98 14.52 10.13
CA GLU A 93 13.32 14.34 8.84
C GLU A 93 11.82 14.06 9.01
N LEU A 94 11.47 13.23 10.01
CA LEU A 94 10.09 12.91 10.35
C LEU A 94 9.30 14.16 10.79
N GLU A 95 9.90 14.99 11.66
CA GLU A 95 9.30 16.24 12.12
C GLU A 95 9.17 17.25 10.98
N GLN A 96 10.15 17.34 10.07
CA GLN A 96 10.08 18.20 8.89
C GLN A 96 8.96 17.77 7.93
N GLU A 97 8.81 16.46 7.67
CA GLU A 97 7.75 15.96 6.80
C GLU A 97 6.37 16.16 7.46
N ALA A 98 6.25 15.92 8.77
CA ALA A 98 5.03 16.21 9.51
C ALA A 98 4.63 17.69 9.43
N LEU A 99 5.60 18.61 9.58
CA LEU A 99 5.36 20.05 9.39
C LEU A 99 5.00 20.41 7.95
N ALA A 100 5.63 19.77 6.97
CA ALA A 100 5.31 19.97 5.55
C ALA A 100 3.89 19.49 5.24
N MET A 101 3.49 18.33 5.77
CA MET A 101 2.16 17.77 5.65
C MET A 101 1.11 18.66 6.30
N ALA A 102 1.37 19.14 7.52
CA ALA A 102 0.52 20.09 8.22
C ALA A 102 0.25 21.34 7.36
N ARG A 103 1.31 21.91 6.74
CA ARG A 103 1.17 23.05 5.83
C ARG A 103 0.39 22.72 4.56
N ARG A 104 0.64 21.58 3.93
CA ARG A 104 -0.01 21.16 2.68
C ARG A 104 -1.50 20.90 2.89
N GLN A 105 -1.86 20.23 3.98
CA GLN A 105 -3.25 19.88 4.30
C GLN A 105 -3.97 20.99 5.08
N ASN A 106 -3.26 22.07 5.44
CA ASN A 106 -3.77 23.18 6.24
C ASN A 106 -4.35 22.71 7.58
N VAL A 107 -3.67 21.75 8.21
CA VAL A 107 -3.99 21.16 9.51
C VAL A 107 -2.91 21.52 10.52
N THR A 108 -3.21 21.42 11.82
CA THR A 108 -2.23 21.67 12.88
C THR A 108 -1.38 20.44 13.18
N MET A 109 -0.22 20.65 13.80
CA MET A 109 0.64 19.55 14.24
C MET A 109 -0.06 18.64 15.25
N GLU A 110 -0.94 19.19 16.09
CA GLU A 110 -1.77 18.42 17.02
C GLU A 110 -2.70 17.45 16.28
N GLN A 111 -3.29 17.86 15.15
CA GLN A 111 -4.12 16.99 14.32
C GLN A 111 -3.30 15.88 13.65
N ILE A 112 -2.08 16.19 13.22
CA ILE A 112 -1.14 15.20 12.69
C ILE A 112 -0.79 14.17 13.78
N ILE A 113 -0.42 14.60 14.98
CA ILE A 113 -0.13 13.71 16.10
C ILE A 113 -1.36 12.87 16.48
N MET A 114 -2.56 13.46 16.45
CA MET A 114 -3.81 12.72 16.71
C MET A 114 -4.07 11.63 15.66
N PHE A 115 -3.65 11.83 14.42
CA PHE A 115 -3.84 10.87 13.33
C PHE A 115 -2.75 9.80 13.27
N PHE A 116 -1.47 10.19 13.42
CA PHE A 116 -0.31 9.32 13.25
C PHE A 116 0.28 8.79 14.59
N GLY A 117 -0.20 9.29 15.73
CA GLY A 117 0.33 9.00 17.06
C GLY A 117 1.48 9.93 17.47
N GLU A 118 1.79 9.96 18.77
CA GLU A 118 2.87 10.78 19.33
C GLU A 118 4.25 10.45 18.73
N ASP A 119 4.49 9.18 18.43
CA ASP A 119 5.75 8.70 17.85
C ASP A 119 5.82 8.89 16.34
N LEU A 120 4.74 9.32 15.68
CA LEU A 120 4.64 9.45 14.22
C LEU A 120 5.08 8.17 13.47
N ALA A 121 4.96 7.00 14.10
CA ALA A 121 5.50 5.74 13.58
C ALA A 121 4.85 5.33 12.25
N MET A 122 3.57 5.66 12.05
CA MET A 122 2.89 5.47 10.76
C MET A 122 3.51 6.35 9.67
N LEU A 123 3.75 7.63 9.98
CA LEU A 123 4.41 8.54 9.03
C LEU A 123 5.84 8.09 8.72
N GLU A 124 6.56 7.58 9.72
CA GLU A 124 7.90 7.01 9.51
C GLU A 124 7.87 5.83 8.54
N ARG A 125 6.90 4.91 8.70
CA ARG A 125 6.70 3.79 7.78
C ARG A 125 6.40 4.29 6.36
N ASP A 126 5.52 5.27 6.21
CA ASP A 126 5.14 5.82 4.91
C ASP A 126 6.34 6.46 4.21
N ILE A 127 7.16 7.23 4.94
CA ILE A 127 8.38 7.84 4.38
C ILE A 127 9.37 6.75 3.95
N LYS A 128 9.57 5.68 4.74
CA LYS A 128 10.44 4.55 4.36
C LYS A 128 9.96 3.87 3.09
N GLN A 129 8.66 3.62 2.98
CA GLN A 129 8.06 3.04 1.77
C GLN A 129 8.25 3.95 0.57
N GLN A 130 8.02 5.25 0.72
CA GLN A 130 8.20 6.21 -0.37
C GLN A 130 9.66 6.28 -0.85
N LYS A 131 10.62 6.25 0.08
CA LYS A 131 12.06 6.18 -0.26
C LYS A 131 12.41 4.89 -1.01
N ALA A 132 11.87 3.76 -0.57
CA ALA A 132 12.10 2.47 -1.24
C ALA A 132 11.52 2.46 -2.66
N ILE A 133 10.30 2.98 -2.85
CA ILE A 133 9.68 3.10 -4.18
C ILE A 133 10.50 4.02 -5.08
N ASN A 134 10.96 5.16 -4.57
CA ASN A 134 11.80 6.07 -5.35
C ASN A 134 13.10 5.39 -5.79
N TRP A 135 13.74 4.63 -4.88
CA TRP A 135 14.93 3.86 -5.21
C TRP A 135 14.65 2.80 -6.27
N ILE A 136 13.54 2.06 -6.17
CA ILE A 136 13.12 1.08 -7.18
C ILE A 136 12.94 1.75 -8.55
N CYS A 137 12.27 2.91 -8.59
CA CYS A 137 12.09 3.66 -9.84
C CYS A 137 13.44 4.07 -10.44
N GLU A 138 14.37 4.54 -9.62
CA GLU A 138 15.73 4.90 -10.07
C GLU A 138 16.51 3.70 -10.62
N GLN A 139 16.35 2.50 -10.04
CA GLN A 139 16.96 1.28 -10.57
C GLN A 139 16.41 0.90 -11.95
N ILE A 140 15.09 0.96 -12.13
CA ILE A 140 14.43 0.63 -13.40
C ILE A 140 14.72 1.68 -14.48
N ASP A 141 14.77 2.97 -14.13
CA ASP A 141 15.12 4.04 -15.07
C ASP A 141 16.62 4.00 -15.47
N SER A 142 17.47 3.35 -14.66
CA SER A 142 18.91 3.20 -14.92
C SER A 142 19.26 1.91 -15.68
N ALA A 143 18.31 1.01 -15.89
CA ALA A 143 18.46 -0.27 -16.59
C ALA A 143 18.07 -0.17 -18.08
#